data_AF-A0A923BYJ1-F1
#
_entry.id   AF-A0A923BYJ1-F1
#
_cell.length_a   1.000
_cell.length_b   1.000
_cell.length_c   1.000
_cell.angle_alpha   90.00
_cell.angle_beta   90.00
_cell.angle_gamma   90.00
#
_symmetry.space_group_name_H-M   'P 1'
#
loop_
_entity.id
_entity.type
_entity.pdbx_description
1 polymer ?
#
loop_
_entity_poly.entity_id
_entity_poly.type
_entity_poly.pdbx_seq_one_letter_code
_entity_poly.pdbx_strand_id
1 'polypeptide(L)'
;MDLAPLLQSPLVLQAHVGGALLAFAIGCVLLAGVKGRAMHRTLGYVWVAAMAITAISSFFLQSINPGGFSLIHALSAWTMIVLPMGLAAARRKNISKHRKEMTGLFVGGLVVAGLFSFLPGRLMWHLFFAV
;
A
#
# COMPACT_ATOMS: atom_id res chain seq x y z
N MET A 1 -8.50 -20.59 -9.38
CA MET A 1 -7.70 -19.74 -8.47
C MET A 1 -7.75 -20.39 -7.10
N ASP A 2 -6.64 -20.97 -6.65
CA ASP A 2 -6.53 -21.55 -5.31
C ASP A 2 -5.96 -20.50 -4.35
N LEU A 3 -6.70 -20.16 -3.30
CA LEU A 3 -6.30 -19.20 -2.27
C LEU A 3 -5.64 -19.86 -1.05
N ALA A 4 -5.58 -21.20 -1.00
CA ALA A 4 -4.96 -21.93 0.09
C ALA A 4 -3.53 -21.46 0.40
N PRO A 5 -2.66 -21.12 -0.58
CA PRO A 5 -1.31 -20.62 -0.28
C PRO A 5 -1.31 -19.30 0.49
N LEU A 6 -2.29 -18.42 0.27
CA LEU A 6 -2.40 -17.17 1.00
C LEU A 6 -2.93 -17.41 2.42
N LEU A 7 -3.94 -18.27 2.57
CA LEU A 7 -4.54 -18.59 3.87
C LEU A 7 -3.60 -19.37 4.80
N GLN A 8 -2.67 -20.14 4.24
CA GLN A 8 -1.63 -20.87 4.97
C GLN A 8 -0.35 -20.05 5.19
N SER A 9 -0.26 -18.84 4.63
CA SER A 9 0.92 -17.99 4.76
C SER A 9 1.00 -17.31 6.14
N PRO A 10 2.19 -16.84 6.56
CA PRO A 10 2.35 -16.11 7.81
C PRO A 10 1.41 -14.91 7.93
N LEU A 11 0.93 -14.62 9.14
CA LEU A 11 0.00 -13.52 9.41
C LEU A 11 0.48 -12.17 8.85
N VAL A 12 1.79 -11.93 8.86
CA VAL A 12 2.41 -10.72 8.28
C VAL A 12 2.09 -10.56 6.80
N LEU A 13 2.12 -11.65 6.02
CA LEU A 13 1.79 -11.60 4.60
C LEU A 13 0.30 -11.35 4.38
N GLN A 14 -0.55 -12.02 5.18
CA GLN A 14 -2.00 -11.79 5.13
C GLN A 14 -2.36 -10.34 5.46
N ALA A 15 -1.73 -9.78 6.50
CA ALA A 15 -1.91 -8.37 6.89
C ALA A 15 -1.40 -7.41 5.82
N HIS A 16 -0.27 -7.72 5.18
CA HIS A 16 0.26 -6.94 4.06
C HIS A 16 -0.71 -6.89 2.88
N VAL A 17 -1.16 -8.06 2.41
CA VAL A 17 -2.06 -8.18 1.26
C VAL A 17 -3.43 -7.57 1.59
N GLY A 18 -3.99 -7.87 2.75
CA GLY A 18 -5.26 -7.30 3.19
C GLY A 18 -5.21 -5.78 3.33
N GLY A 19 -4.13 -5.25 3.91
CA GLY A 19 -3.87 -3.82 3.99
C GLY A 19 -3.76 -3.16 2.62
N ALA A 20 -3.02 -3.78 1.70
CA ALA A 20 -2.82 -3.26 0.34
C ALA A 20 -4.13 -3.20 -0.44
N LEU A 21 -4.95 -4.27 -0.37
CA LEU A 21 -6.25 -4.33 -1.04
C LEU A 21 -7.22 -3.28 -0.48
N LEU A 22 -7.28 -3.14 0.85
CA LEU A 22 -8.13 -2.14 1.50
C LEU A 22 -7.69 -0.71 1.12
N ALA A 23 -6.38 -0.44 1.16
CA ALA A 23 -5.83 0.86 0.79
C ALA A 23 -6.05 1.17 -0.70
N PHE A 24 -5.94 0.17 -1.58
CA PHE A 24 -6.24 0.34 -3.01
C PHE A 24 -7.72 0.69 -3.23
N ALA A 25 -8.64 -0.08 -2.65
CA ALA A 25 -10.08 0.15 -2.78
C ALA A 25 -10.48 1.55 -2.28
N ILE A 26 -10.05 1.92 -1.07
CA ILE A 26 -10.36 3.24 -0.51
C ILE A 26 -9.69 4.35 -1.32
N GLY A 27 -8.45 4.15 -1.76
CA GLY A 27 -7.71 5.12 -2.58
C GLY A 27 -8.43 5.44 -3.89
N CYS A 28 -8.96 4.42 -4.58
CA CYS A 28 -9.81 4.60 -5.76
C CYS A 28 -11.05 5.46 -5.45
N VAL A 29 -11.75 5.17 -4.35
CA VAL A 29 -12.92 5.95 -3.92
C VAL A 29 -12.53 7.40 -3.60
N LEU A 30 -11.41 7.62 -2.91
CA LEU A 30 -10.90 8.96 -2.59
C LEU A 30 -10.56 9.75 -3.85
N LEU A 31 -9.92 9.12 -4.84
CA LEU A 31 -9.51 9.75 -6.11
C LEU A 31 -10.69 9.99 -7.06
N ALA A 32 -11.71 9.14 -7.04
CA ALA A 32 -12.96 9.34 -7.79
C ALA A 32 -13.77 10.55 -7.32
N GLY A 33 -13.42 11.14 -6.18
CA GLY A 33 -14.02 12.37 -5.67
C GLY A 33 -15.17 12.10 -4.71
N VAL A 34 -14.82 11.84 -3.44
CA VAL A 34 -15.81 11.71 -2.37
C VAL A 34 -16.52 13.04 -2.09
N LYS A 35 -17.85 12.98 -2.00
CA LYS A 35 -18.66 14.14 -1.60
C LYS A 35 -18.66 14.26 -0.07
N GLY A 36 -18.36 15.45 0.43
CA GLY A 36 -18.46 15.77 1.86
C GLY A 36 -17.14 15.64 2.64
N ARG A 37 -16.91 16.63 3.51
CA ARG A 37 -15.67 16.76 4.30
C ARG A 37 -15.49 15.63 5.31
N ALA A 38 -16.57 15.16 5.94
CA ALA A 38 -16.51 14.09 6.94
C ALA A 38 -16.10 12.76 6.30
N MET A 39 -16.74 12.39 5.18
CA MET A 39 -16.47 11.13 4.50
C MET A 39 -15.05 11.04 3.97
N HIS A 40 -14.54 12.12 3.35
CA HIS A 40 -13.13 12.19 2.93
C HIS A 40 -12.16 11.99 4.10
N ARG A 41 -12.44 12.57 5.28
CA ARG A 41 -11.58 12.42 6.46
C ARG A 41 -11.60 11.01 7.02
N THR A 42 -12.79 10.42 7.19
CA THR A 42 -12.92 9.06 7.72
C THR A 42 -12.22 8.06 6.81
N LEU A 43 -12.52 8.10 5.51
CA LEU A 43 -11.85 7.25 4.52
C LEU A 43 -10.35 7.53 4.47
N GLY A 44 -9.93 8.79 4.54
CA GLY A 44 -8.53 9.18 4.56
C GLY A 44 -7.76 8.59 5.75
N TYR A 45 -8.35 8.58 6.95
CA TYR A 45 -7.69 7.96 8.12
C TYR A 45 -7.61 6.44 8.03
N VAL A 46 -8.68 5.79 7.55
CA VAL A 46 -8.66 4.33 7.32
C VAL A 46 -7.62 3.98 6.25
N TRP A 47 -7.55 4.75 5.18
CA TRP A 47 -6.55 4.60 4.12
C TRP A 47 -5.12 4.77 4.66
N VAL A 48 -4.87 5.79 5.48
CA VAL A 48 -3.55 6.00 6.13
C VAL A 48 -3.18 4.80 7.01
N ALA A 49 -4.11 4.27 7.80
CA ALA A 49 -3.85 3.09 8.63
C ALA A 49 -3.54 1.85 7.79
N ALA A 50 -4.32 1.61 6.72
CA ALA A 50 -4.10 0.50 5.80
C ALA A 50 -2.75 0.60 5.07
N MET A 51 -2.38 1.81 4.62
CA MET A 51 -1.07 2.08 4.03
C MET A 51 0.08 1.83 5.01
N ALA A 52 -0.08 2.25 6.27
CA ALA A 52 0.94 2.02 7.30
C ALA A 52 1.11 0.52 7.59
N ILE A 53 0.01 -0.24 7.73
CA ILE A 53 0.05 -1.71 7.90
C ILE A 53 0.79 -2.35 6.73
N THR A 54 0.46 -1.96 5.50
CA THR A 54 1.07 -2.47 4.26
C THR A 54 2.57 -2.18 4.22
N ALA A 55 2.97 -0.93 4.45
CA ALA A 55 4.37 -0.53 4.41
C ALA A 55 5.19 -1.18 5.53
N ILE A 56 4.67 -1.22 6.76
CA ILE A 56 5.35 -1.81 7.92
C ILE A 56 5.54 -3.32 7.72
N SER A 57 4.48 -4.05 7.38
CA SER A 57 4.54 -5.50 7.15
C SER A 57 5.52 -5.87 6.04
N SER A 58 5.66 -5.03 5.00
CA SER A 58 6.59 -5.29 3.90
C SER A 58 8.05 -5.43 4.34
N PHE A 59 8.48 -4.73 5.40
CA PHE A 59 9.86 -4.82 5.90
C PHE A 59 10.21 -6.19 6.50
N PHE A 60 9.20 -6.95 6.90
CA PHE A 60 9.33 -8.29 7.45
C PHE A 60 9.18 -9.38 6.37
N LEU A 61 8.77 -9.00 5.15
CA LEU A 61 8.62 -9.91 4.00
C LEU A 61 9.92 -9.99 3.19
N GLN A 62 10.97 -10.52 3.80
CA GLN A 62 12.31 -10.65 3.18
C GLN A 62 12.52 -12.00 2.47
N SER A 63 11.52 -12.88 2.47
CA SER A 63 11.65 -14.28 2.03
C SER A 63 12.03 -14.48 0.56
N ILE A 64 11.91 -13.46 -0.30
CA ILE A 64 12.27 -13.55 -1.73
C ILE A 64 13.70 -13.05 -2.01
N ASN A 65 14.33 -12.33 -1.07
CA ASN A 65 15.74 -11.92 -1.16
C ASN A 65 16.43 -12.09 0.20
N PRO A 66 16.91 -13.30 0.52
CA PRO A 66 17.71 -13.51 1.73
C PRO A 66 18.95 -12.60 1.69
N GLY A 67 18.97 -11.56 2.54
CA GLY A 67 20.13 -10.68 2.72
C GLY A 67 20.12 -9.33 1.97
N GLY A 68 19.03 -8.91 1.30
CA GLY A 68 19.01 -7.64 0.55
C GLY A 68 17.71 -6.85 0.59
N PHE A 69 17.80 -5.55 0.91
CA PHE A 69 16.71 -4.59 0.68
C PHE A 69 16.49 -4.40 -0.83
N SER A 70 15.41 -4.95 -1.37
CA SER A 70 14.99 -4.68 -2.76
C SER A 70 14.34 -3.30 -2.93
N LEU A 71 14.22 -2.83 -4.17
CA LEU A 71 13.56 -1.55 -4.53
C LEU A 71 12.17 -1.37 -3.89
N ILE A 72 11.40 -2.44 -3.71
CA ILE A 72 10.09 -2.39 -3.03
C ILE A 72 10.20 -1.98 -1.55
N HIS A 73 11.29 -2.30 -0.86
CA HIS A 73 11.52 -1.85 0.53
C HIS A 73 11.85 -0.36 0.58
N ALA A 74 12.55 0.17 -0.44
CA ALA A 74 12.77 1.60 -0.57
C ALA A 74 11.44 2.35 -0.78
N LEU A 75 10.49 1.78 -1.54
CA LEU A 75 9.14 2.32 -1.66
C LEU A 75 8.38 2.30 -0.33
N SER A 76 8.56 1.27 0.49
CA SER A 76 7.97 1.22 1.84
C SER A 76 8.59 2.25 2.78
N ALA A 77 9.92 2.45 2.73
CA ALA A 77 10.60 3.47 3.52
C ALA A 77 10.15 4.88 3.12
N TRP A 78 10.07 5.15 1.81
CA TRP A 78 9.45 6.35 1.27
C TRP A 78 8.04 6.53 1.83
N THR A 79 7.21 5.48 1.76
CA THR A 79 5.82 5.53 2.21
C THR A 79 5.73 5.94 3.68
N MET A 80 6.55 5.35 4.55
CA MET A 80 6.58 5.67 5.97
C MET A 80 7.00 7.11 6.27
N ILE A 81 7.77 7.75 5.38
CA ILE A 81 8.16 9.16 5.51
C ILE A 81 7.08 10.09 4.95
N VAL A 82 6.56 9.80 3.75
CA VAL A 82 5.67 10.71 3.04
C VAL A 82 4.24 10.66 3.58
N LEU A 83 3.79 9.54 4.14
CA LEU A 83 2.47 9.40 4.73
C LEU A 83 2.21 10.42 5.87
N PRO A 84 3.07 10.55 6.90
CA PRO A 84 2.90 11.59 7.91
C PRO A 84 3.12 13.00 7.35
N MET A 85 3.98 13.19 6.34
CA MET A 85 4.15 14.48 5.68
C MET A 85 2.87 14.94 4.97
N GLY A 86 2.18 14.04 4.27
CA GLY A 86 0.91 14.31 3.62
C GLY A 86 -0.19 14.63 4.63
N LEU A 87 -0.22 13.96 5.78
CA LEU A 87 -1.17 14.26 6.86
C LEU A 87 -0.86 15.62 7.51
N ALA A 88 0.41 15.93 7.75
CA ALA A 88 0.85 17.21 8.27
C ALA A 88 0.51 18.36 7.30
N ALA A 89 0.63 18.15 5.99
CA ALA A 89 0.24 19.13 4.98
C ALA A 89 -1.25 19.46 5.05
N ALA A 90 -2.12 18.46 5.23
CA ALA A 90 -3.55 18.69 5.44
C ALA A 90 -3.84 19.50 6.71
N ARG A 91 -3.16 19.20 7.82
CA ARG A 91 -3.30 19.93 9.09
C ARG A 91 -2.88 21.40 8.96
N ARG A 92 -1.81 21.67 8.19
CA ARG A 92 -1.34 23.02 7.87
C ARG A 92 -2.17 23.73 6.79
N LYS A 93 -3.29 23.14 6.35
CA LYS A 93 -4.15 23.63 5.26
C LYS A 93 -3.43 23.77 3.91
N ASN A 94 -2.29 23.12 3.73
CA ASN A 94 -1.59 23.05 2.44
C ASN A 94 -2.16 21.88 1.62
N ILE A 95 -3.31 22.13 0.98
CA ILE A 95 -4.06 21.10 0.26
C ILE A 95 -3.36 20.65 -1.02
N SER A 96 -2.64 21.57 -1.70
CA SER A 96 -1.85 21.22 -2.88
C SER A 96 -0.79 20.17 -2.55
N LYS A 97 -0.02 20.41 -1.46
CA LYS A 97 0.96 19.42 -0.99
C LYS A 97 0.31 18.13 -0.53
N HIS A 98 -0.75 18.20 0.29
CA HIS A 98 -1.49 17.01 0.73
C HIS A 98 -1.91 16.13 -0.46
N ARG A 99 -2.54 16.74 -1.48
CA ARG A 99 -2.97 16.03 -2.70
C ARG A 99 -1.79 15.39 -3.40
N LYS A 100 -0.70 16.14 -3.62
CA LYS A 100 0.50 15.62 -4.29
C LYS A 100 1.07 14.40 -3.56
N GLU A 101 1.26 14.48 -2.24
CA GLU A 101 1.81 13.38 -1.46
C GLU A 101 0.87 12.16 -1.46
N MET A 102 -0.44 12.35 -1.21
CA MET A 102 -1.39 11.23 -1.16
C MET A 102 -1.57 10.55 -2.52
N THR A 103 -1.65 11.31 -3.61
CA THR A 103 -1.70 10.73 -4.96
C THR A 103 -0.38 10.05 -5.32
N GLY A 104 0.76 10.63 -4.95
CA GLY A 104 2.08 10.00 -5.15
C GLY A 104 2.21 8.67 -4.41
N LEU A 105 1.75 8.59 -3.17
CA LEU A 105 1.70 7.35 -2.38
C LEU A 105 0.75 6.31 -2.98
N PHE A 106 -0.40 6.71 -3.50
CA PHE A 106 -1.31 5.79 -4.19
C PHE A 106 -0.69 5.23 -5.47
N VAL A 107 -0.11 6.08 -6.32
CA VAL A 107 0.46 5.62 -7.60
C VAL A 107 1.76 4.84 -7.36
N GLY A 108 2.72 5.39 -6.60
CA GLY A 108 4.02 4.76 -6.38
C GLY A 108 3.97 3.63 -5.35
N GLY A 109 3.39 3.91 -4.18
CA GLY A 109 3.38 3.01 -3.03
C GLY A 109 2.35 1.87 -3.11
N LEU A 110 1.31 2.00 -3.95
CA LEU A 110 0.32 0.93 -4.18
C LEU A 110 0.35 0.40 -5.62
N VAL A 111 0.11 1.24 -6.63
CA VAL A 111 -0.02 0.74 -8.02
C VAL A 111 1.30 0.16 -8.52
N VAL A 112 2.37 0.94 -8.48
CA VAL A 112 3.70 0.51 -8.94
C VAL A 112 4.22 -0.63 -8.08
N ALA A 113 4.14 -0.53 -6.75
CA ALA A 113 4.53 -1.60 -5.83
C ALA A 113 3.73 -2.91 -6.08
N GLY A 114 2.42 -2.78 -6.32
CA GLY A 114 1.53 -3.89 -6.67
C GLY A 114 1.96 -4.56 -7.98
N LEU A 115 2.25 -3.80 -9.03
CA LEU A 115 2.77 -4.35 -10.29
C LEU A 115 4.08 -5.12 -10.09
N PHE A 116 4.98 -4.62 -9.23
CA PHE A 116 6.20 -5.36 -8.88
C PHE A 116 5.92 -6.71 -8.23
N SER A 117 4.79 -6.88 -7.53
CA SER A 117 4.42 -8.16 -6.92
C SER A 117 4.09 -9.25 -7.95
N PHE A 118 3.73 -8.86 -9.19
CA PHE A 118 3.43 -9.76 -10.31
C PHE A 118 4.66 -10.09 -11.18
N LEU A 119 5.88 -9.70 -10.80
CA LEU A 119 7.06 -10.15 -11.52
C LEU A 119 7.26 -11.68 -11.38
N PRO A 120 7.83 -12.36 -12.40
CA PRO A 120 8.12 -13.79 -12.34
C PRO A 120 8.90 -14.19 -11.09
N GLY A 121 8.52 -15.31 -10.47
CA GLY A 121 9.12 -15.82 -9.24
C GLY A 121 8.57 -15.21 -7.94
N ARG A 122 7.53 -14.36 -8.01
CA ARG A 122 6.81 -13.85 -6.84
C ARG A 122 5.47 -14.54 -6.62
N LEU A 123 4.95 -14.49 -5.40
CA LEU A 123 3.70 -15.16 -5.04
C LEU A 123 2.53 -14.80 -5.96
N MET A 124 2.33 -13.52 -6.29
CA MET A 124 1.21 -13.12 -7.17
C MET A 124 1.39 -13.64 -8.60
N TRP A 125 2.63 -13.79 -9.09
CA TRP A 125 2.87 -14.45 -10.37
C TRP A 125 2.43 -15.91 -10.33
N HIS A 126 2.78 -16.65 -9.27
CA HIS A 126 2.38 -18.05 -9.13
C HIS A 126 0.86 -18.23 -9.01
N LEU A 127 0.16 -17.32 -8.34
CA LEU A 127 -1.29 -17.41 -8.17
C LEU A 127 -2.09 -17.10 -9.45
N PHE A 128 -1.55 -16.28 -10.36
CA PHE A 128 -2.28 -15.78 -11.54
C PHE A 128 -1.76 -16.30 -12.88
N PHE A 129 -0.47 -16.62 -13.00
CA PHE A 129 0.17 -16.92 -14.28
C PHE A 129 0.89 -18.27 -14.33
N ALA A 130 1.30 -18.84 -13.19
CA ALA A 130 1.86 -20.18 -13.16
C ALA A 130 0.71 -21.20 -13.16
N VAL A 131 0.41 -21.74 -14.35
CA VAL A 131 -0.38 -22.96 -14.55
C VAL A 131 0.57 -24.14 -14.62
#